data_AF-W0T469-F1
#
_entry.id   AF-W0T469-F1
#
_cell.length_a   1.000
_cell.length_b   1.000
_cell.length_c   1.000
_cell.angle_alpha   90.00
_cell.angle_beta   90.00
_cell.angle_gamma   90.00
#
_symmetry.space_group_name_H-M   'P 1'
#
loop_
_entity.id
_entity.type
_entity.pdbx_description
1 polymer ?
#
loop_
_entity_poly.entity_id
_entity_poly.type
_entity_poly.pdbx_seq_one_letter_code
_entity_poly.pdbx_strand_id
1 'polypeptide(L)'
;MDAFEARLQFVQVIKNLHKTLHKKRDTSPSGAALSSSGSSSGSAFTDPVQFYLKHFEHHYEDFQQCFFETALNMDSLDRLNVLIYWSRIISSLWPRCLKNVDGQWNIQGKVLFEFLLLDLNKMVDIVLPKEDWKSLTNLDVSIEVLQFIISLVKSDSNALNFEPYKEDGLEKYQKLLELDRSHIVDQFSESIWNKINEKSFEFEWVEHTKQPTCEQSIIQCLQILVDRRSKAFILQEAYRKHLVLNLPNTSQLPTVLHRMENDRERHKKSKEHRWFIERDDMMDTIEFDTIWNSFSLGMNRNDYQNIKTIQEIAQASYKYLEN
;
A
#
# COMPACT_ATOMS: atom_id res chain seq x y z
N MET A 1 13.81 17.92 -20.67
CA MET A 1 14.67 17.64 -19.51
C MET A 1 15.68 16.61 -19.98
N ASP A 2 16.96 16.89 -19.80
CA ASP A 2 18.03 15.96 -20.16
C ASP A 2 17.94 14.68 -19.30
N ALA A 3 18.42 13.55 -19.81
CA ALA A 3 18.31 12.25 -19.14
C ALA A 3 18.99 12.27 -17.75
N PHE A 4 20.17 12.88 -17.66
CA PHE A 4 20.89 13.01 -16.39
C PHE A 4 20.15 13.87 -15.37
N GLU A 5 19.58 15.00 -15.81
CA GLU A 5 18.80 15.89 -14.96
C GLU A 5 17.52 15.21 -14.46
N ALA A 6 16.81 14.51 -15.36
CA ALA A 6 15.61 13.75 -15.02
C ALA A 6 15.90 12.66 -13.99
N ARG A 7 17.02 11.94 -14.17
CA ARG A 7 17.49 10.93 -13.23
C ARG A 7 17.73 11.51 -11.83
N LEU A 8 18.47 12.62 -11.74
CA LEU A 8 18.82 13.23 -10.46
C LEU A 8 17.59 13.75 -9.71
N GLN A 9 16.67 14.40 -10.44
CA GLN A 9 15.40 14.84 -9.88
C GLN A 9 14.55 13.66 -9.42
N PHE A 10 14.51 12.57 -10.19
CA PHE A 10 13.76 11.37 -9.83
C PHE A 10 14.29 10.70 -8.56
N VAL A 11 15.62 10.59 -8.39
CA VAL A 11 16.22 10.11 -7.14
C VAL A 11 15.80 10.99 -5.96
N GLN A 12 15.75 12.30 -6.14
CA GLN A 12 15.30 13.22 -5.10
C GLN A 12 13.80 13.06 -4.79
N VAL A 13 12.97 12.74 -5.79
CA VAL A 13 11.55 12.39 -5.58
C VAL A 13 11.44 11.13 -4.71
N ILE A 14 12.18 10.06 -5.05
CA ILE A 14 12.16 8.79 -4.30
C ILE A 14 12.57 9.02 -2.83
N LYS A 15 13.66 9.75 -2.60
CA LYS A 15 14.16 10.05 -1.24
C LYS A 15 13.16 10.83 -0.38
N ASN A 16 12.29 11.62 -1.01
CA ASN A 16 11.30 12.45 -0.31
C ASN A 16 9.89 11.84 -0.28
N LEU A 17 9.69 10.58 -0.70
CA LEU A 17 8.36 9.96 -0.74
C LEU A 17 7.64 9.98 0.61
N HIS A 18 8.36 9.80 1.72
CA HIS A 18 7.79 9.87 3.07
C HIS A 18 7.07 11.22 3.34
N LYS A 19 7.54 12.32 2.74
CA LYS A 19 6.92 13.66 2.88
C LYS A 19 5.84 13.94 1.83
N THR A 20 5.97 13.40 0.63
CA THR A 20 5.17 13.84 -0.54
C THR A 20 4.04 12.87 -0.87
N LEU A 21 4.22 11.56 -0.66
CA LEU A 21 3.28 10.53 -1.07
C LEU A 21 1.92 10.68 -0.39
N HIS A 22 1.88 11.15 0.85
CA HIS A 22 0.62 11.29 1.58
C HIS A 22 0.00 12.69 1.49
N LYS A 23 0.58 13.62 0.72
CA LYS A 23 -0.02 14.94 0.48
C LYS A 23 -0.98 14.83 -0.71
N LYS A 24 -2.19 14.31 -0.50
CA LYS A 24 -3.26 14.58 -1.47
C LYS A 24 -3.63 16.06 -1.35
N ARG A 25 -3.87 16.69 -2.50
CA ARG A 25 -4.44 18.04 -2.60
C ARG A 25 -5.71 18.04 -1.77
N ASP A 26 -5.87 18.97 -0.84
CA ASP A 26 -7.11 19.16 -0.09
C ASP A 26 -8.24 19.40 -1.11
N THR A 27 -8.94 18.34 -1.50
CA THR A 27 -10.14 18.43 -2.33
C THR A 27 -11.29 18.73 -1.40
N SER A 28 -11.36 19.97 -0.92
CA SER A 28 -12.64 20.55 -0.54
C SER A 28 -13.53 20.56 -1.79
N PRO A 29 -14.80 20.12 -1.70
CA PRO A 29 -15.71 20.10 -2.83
C PRO A 29 -16.26 21.51 -3.05
N SER A 30 -15.45 22.39 -3.63
CA SER A 30 -15.86 23.69 -4.21
C SER A 30 -14.66 24.31 -4.93
N GLY A 31 -14.66 24.28 -6.26
CA GLY A 31 -13.68 25.05 -7.04
C GLY A 31 -13.15 24.40 -8.31
N ALA A 32 -14.04 23.88 -9.16
CA ALA A 32 -13.73 23.78 -10.58
C ALA A 32 -13.71 25.19 -11.18
N ALA A 33 -12.59 25.92 -11.07
CA ALA A 33 -12.28 27.09 -11.88
C ALA A 33 -10.81 27.52 -11.70
N LEU A 34 -10.08 27.52 -12.82
CA LEU A 34 -8.99 28.45 -13.15
C LEU A 34 -7.87 28.64 -12.11
N SER A 35 -6.75 27.94 -12.29
CA SER A 35 -5.46 28.40 -11.74
C SER A 35 -4.48 28.73 -12.85
N SER A 36 -4.51 30.00 -13.25
CA SER A 36 -3.43 30.68 -13.94
C SER A 36 -2.89 31.79 -13.03
N SER A 37 -1.56 31.78 -12.86
CA SER A 37 -0.70 32.82 -12.27
C SER A 37 -0.75 33.05 -10.75
N GLY A 38 0.43 33.16 -10.12
CA GLY A 38 0.55 33.85 -8.82
C GLY A 38 1.51 33.32 -7.74
N SER A 39 2.74 32.92 -8.08
CA SER A 39 3.98 33.09 -7.27
C SER A 39 3.94 32.96 -5.72
N SER A 40 4.56 31.89 -5.21
CA SER A 40 5.55 31.99 -4.11
C SER A 40 6.49 30.77 -4.11
N SER A 41 7.77 31.03 -4.28
CA SER A 41 8.90 30.09 -4.22
C SER A 41 8.88 29.20 -2.96
N GLY A 42 8.80 27.87 -3.10
CA GLY A 42 8.98 26.96 -1.97
C GLY A 42 8.55 25.49 -2.07
N SER A 43 7.89 25.02 -3.14
CA SER A 43 7.50 23.60 -3.25
C SER A 43 7.80 23.01 -4.63
N ALA A 44 9.08 22.80 -4.92
CA ALA A 44 9.54 22.11 -6.14
C ALA A 44 9.18 20.61 -6.20
N PHE A 45 8.49 20.06 -5.19
CA PHE A 45 7.96 18.70 -5.25
C PHE A 45 6.47 18.77 -5.61
N THR A 46 6.23 18.86 -6.92
CA THR A 46 4.97 18.42 -7.54
C THR A 46 4.62 17.00 -7.08
N ASP A 47 3.34 16.64 -7.12
CA ASP A 47 2.87 15.27 -6.88
C ASP A 47 3.84 14.24 -7.51
N PRO A 48 4.45 13.34 -6.71
CA PRO A 48 5.48 12.43 -7.20
C PRO A 48 4.97 11.57 -8.36
N VAL A 49 3.68 11.19 -8.36
CA VAL A 49 3.09 10.40 -9.43
C VAL A 49 3.02 11.21 -10.73
N GLN A 50 2.62 12.48 -10.64
CA GLN A 50 2.59 13.37 -11.81
C GLN A 50 3.98 13.62 -12.38
N PHE A 51 5.01 13.70 -11.54
CA PHE A 51 6.39 13.78 -12.01
C PHE A 51 6.77 12.58 -12.88
N TYR A 52 6.47 11.36 -12.42
CA TYR A 52 6.73 10.15 -13.20
C TYR A 52 5.94 10.16 -14.51
N LEU A 53 4.62 10.39 -14.45
CA LEU A 53 3.75 10.39 -15.63
C LEU A 53 4.14 11.42 -16.70
N LYS A 54 4.80 12.51 -16.32
CA LYS A 54 5.26 13.55 -17.25
C LYS A 54 6.54 13.16 -18.00
N HIS A 55 7.39 12.33 -17.39
CA HIS A 55 8.76 12.12 -17.86
C HIS A 55 9.09 10.67 -18.22
N PHE A 56 8.26 9.70 -17.86
CA PHE A 56 8.55 8.28 -18.06
C PHE A 56 8.70 7.89 -19.54
N GLU A 57 7.97 8.51 -20.47
CA GLU A 57 7.99 8.10 -21.89
C GLU A 57 9.39 8.11 -22.52
N HIS A 58 10.27 8.98 -22.05
CA HIS A 58 11.64 9.12 -22.56
C HIS A 58 12.70 8.47 -21.66
N HIS A 59 12.37 8.14 -20.40
CA HIS A 59 13.34 7.80 -19.36
C HIS A 59 12.94 6.60 -18.50
N TYR A 60 11.96 5.78 -18.92
CA TYR A 60 11.41 4.70 -18.09
C TYR A 60 12.46 3.65 -17.69
N GLU A 61 13.43 3.33 -18.55
CA GLU A 61 14.52 2.38 -18.27
C GLU A 61 15.46 2.91 -17.17
N ASP A 62 15.87 4.17 -17.31
CA ASP A 62 16.70 4.86 -16.31
C ASP A 62 15.96 5.02 -14.98
N PHE A 63 14.66 5.33 -15.03
CA PHE A 63 13.82 5.43 -13.84
C PHE A 63 13.67 4.08 -13.14
N GLN A 64 13.51 2.98 -13.89
CA GLN A 64 13.50 1.62 -13.36
C GLN A 64 14.79 1.29 -12.61
N GLN A 65 15.94 1.61 -13.19
CA GLN A 65 17.23 1.43 -12.52
C GLN A 65 17.33 2.27 -11.25
N CYS A 66 16.90 3.54 -11.30
CA CYS A 66 16.91 4.44 -10.14
C CYS A 66 16.01 3.97 -9.00
N PHE A 67 14.87 3.36 -9.31
CA PHE A 67 14.01 2.74 -8.30
C PHE A 67 14.78 1.72 -7.49
N PHE A 68 15.41 0.76 -8.17
CA PHE A 68 16.13 -0.33 -7.51
C PHE A 68 17.37 0.17 -6.77
N GLU A 69 18.19 0.99 -7.41
CA GLU A 69 19.40 1.55 -6.79
C GLU A 69 19.06 2.38 -5.55
N THR A 70 18.06 3.24 -5.63
CA THR A 70 17.69 4.10 -4.51
C THR A 70 17.05 3.29 -3.38
N ALA A 71 16.14 2.36 -3.70
CA ALA A 71 15.48 1.54 -2.69
C ALA A 71 16.46 0.61 -1.96
N LEU A 72 17.43 0.01 -2.66
CA LEU A 72 18.46 -0.84 -2.04
C LEU A 72 19.33 -0.07 -1.04
N ASN A 73 19.57 1.21 -1.29
CA ASN A 73 20.33 2.10 -0.42
C ASN A 73 19.53 2.63 0.79
N MET A 74 18.21 2.38 0.86
CA MET A 74 17.36 2.77 1.98
C MET A 74 17.27 1.64 3.02
N ASP A 75 16.94 1.98 4.27
CA ASP A 75 16.57 0.99 5.28
C ASP A 75 15.28 0.27 4.86
N SER A 76 15.16 -1.03 5.15
CA SER A 76 13.99 -1.83 4.73
C SER A 76 12.66 -1.29 5.25
N LEU A 77 12.63 -0.61 6.40
CA LEU A 77 11.43 0.03 6.92
C LEU A 77 10.95 1.21 6.07
N ASP A 78 11.87 1.94 5.41
CA ASP A 78 11.56 3.09 4.57
C ASP A 78 11.22 2.69 3.13
N ARG A 79 11.69 1.51 2.67
CA ARG A 79 11.43 0.96 1.33
C ARG A 79 9.95 0.75 1.04
N LEU A 80 9.11 0.58 2.06
CA LEU A 80 7.66 0.44 1.91
C LEU A 80 7.03 1.63 1.14
N ASN A 81 7.54 2.85 1.35
CA ASN A 81 7.03 4.02 0.62
C ASN A 81 7.28 3.92 -0.89
N VAL A 82 8.35 3.25 -1.30
CA VAL A 82 8.66 2.99 -2.71
C VAL A 82 7.66 2.01 -3.31
N LEU A 83 7.30 0.93 -2.60
CA LEU A 83 6.28 -0.03 -3.05
C LEU A 83 4.89 0.60 -3.16
N ILE A 84 4.49 1.42 -2.18
CA ILE A 84 3.22 2.17 -2.26
C ILE A 84 3.23 3.12 -3.47
N TYR A 85 4.34 3.82 -3.70
CA TYR A 85 4.49 4.70 -4.85
C TYR A 85 4.44 3.93 -6.18
N TRP A 86 5.10 2.78 -6.26
CA TRP A 86 5.06 1.86 -7.41
C TRP A 86 3.62 1.45 -7.75
N SER A 87 2.85 1.05 -6.74
CA SER A 87 1.43 0.70 -6.89
C SER A 87 0.58 1.85 -7.43
N ARG A 88 0.84 3.08 -6.99
CA ARG A 88 0.13 4.27 -7.50
C ARG A 88 0.48 4.60 -8.94
N ILE A 89 1.73 4.37 -9.35
CA ILE A 89 2.12 4.51 -10.76
C ILE A 89 1.37 3.49 -11.61
N ILE A 90 1.35 2.22 -11.18
CA ILE A 90 0.58 1.15 -11.84
C ILE A 90 -0.88 1.58 -12.01
N SER A 91 -1.54 1.97 -10.92
CA SER A 91 -2.95 2.39 -10.95
C SER A 91 -3.20 3.62 -11.82
N SER A 92 -2.25 4.55 -11.92
CA SER A 92 -2.41 5.76 -12.73
C SER A 92 -2.15 5.52 -14.22
N LEU A 93 -1.27 4.57 -14.56
CA LEU A 93 -1.03 4.15 -15.94
C LEU A 93 -2.11 3.20 -16.46
N TRP A 94 -2.71 2.40 -15.58
CA TRP A 94 -3.66 1.34 -15.93
C TRP A 94 -4.75 1.78 -16.93
N PRO A 95 -5.50 2.88 -16.69
CA PRO A 95 -6.59 3.29 -17.60
C PRO A 95 -6.10 3.79 -18.96
N ARG A 96 -4.79 3.99 -19.13
CA ARG A 96 -4.15 4.52 -20.35
C ARG A 96 -3.50 3.43 -21.19
N CYS A 97 -3.52 2.18 -20.73
CA CYS A 97 -2.95 1.05 -21.44
C CYS A 97 -3.88 0.63 -22.58
N LEU A 98 -3.42 0.80 -23.82
CA LEU A 98 -4.18 0.45 -25.01
C LEU A 98 -3.34 -0.49 -25.88
N LYS A 99 -3.98 -1.52 -26.42
CA LYS A 99 -3.41 -2.31 -27.52
C LYS A 99 -3.75 -1.66 -28.84
N ASN A 100 -2.75 -1.50 -29.70
CA ASN A 100 -2.94 -1.10 -31.08
C ASN A 100 -3.56 -2.26 -31.87
N VAL A 101 -4.05 -1.94 -33.08
CA VAL A 101 -4.65 -2.92 -34.01
C VAL A 101 -3.69 -4.07 -34.33
N ASP A 102 -2.38 -3.81 -34.31
CA ASP A 102 -1.31 -4.80 -34.54
C ASP A 102 -1.01 -5.69 -33.32
N GLY A 103 -1.77 -5.54 -32.22
CA GLY A 103 -1.57 -6.28 -30.98
C GLY A 103 -0.43 -5.77 -30.09
N GLN A 104 0.34 -4.77 -30.55
CA GLN A 104 1.39 -4.14 -29.76
C GLN A 104 0.81 -3.15 -28.74
N TRP A 105 1.44 -3.10 -27.56
CA TRP A 105 1.12 -2.13 -26.53
C TRP A 105 1.58 -0.72 -26.90
N ASN A 106 0.79 0.28 -26.52
CA ASN A 106 1.30 1.65 -26.45
C ASN A 106 2.43 1.77 -25.39
N ILE A 107 3.13 2.90 -25.35
CA ILE A 107 4.27 3.12 -24.44
C ILE A 107 3.86 2.86 -22.99
N GLN A 108 2.66 3.28 -22.59
CA GLN A 108 2.10 3.06 -21.26
C GLN A 108 1.94 1.57 -20.94
N GLY A 109 1.35 0.81 -21.86
CA GLY A 109 1.22 -0.65 -21.74
C GLY A 109 2.57 -1.35 -21.72
N LYS A 110 3.53 -0.93 -22.57
CA LYS A 110 4.88 -1.47 -22.59
C LYS A 110 5.56 -1.31 -21.23
N VAL A 111 5.57 -0.08 -20.68
CA VAL A 111 6.17 0.20 -19.37
C VAL A 111 5.46 -0.57 -18.25
N LEU A 112 4.15 -0.67 -18.31
CA LEU A 112 3.38 -1.40 -17.31
C LEU A 112 3.71 -2.91 -17.31
N PHE A 113 3.59 -3.57 -18.47
CA PHE A 113 3.69 -5.03 -18.55
C PHE A 113 5.13 -5.55 -18.65
N GLU A 114 6.03 -4.83 -19.33
CA GLU A 114 7.42 -5.28 -19.53
C GLU A 114 8.38 -4.81 -18.43
N PHE A 115 8.01 -3.79 -17.63
CA PHE A 115 8.88 -3.26 -16.56
C PHE A 115 8.21 -3.32 -15.18
N LEU A 116 7.09 -2.61 -14.98
CA LEU A 116 6.53 -2.42 -13.65
C LEU A 116 5.92 -3.71 -13.06
N LEU A 117 5.15 -4.46 -13.84
CA LEU A 117 4.57 -5.73 -13.41
C LEU A 117 5.56 -6.88 -13.52
N LEU A 118 6.43 -6.87 -14.54
CA LEU A 118 7.43 -7.92 -14.73
C LEU A 118 8.43 -7.97 -13.57
N ASP A 119 8.89 -6.81 -13.08
CA ASP A 119 9.83 -6.71 -11.96
C ASP A 119 9.14 -6.49 -10.60
N LEU A 120 7.83 -6.70 -10.50
CA LEU A 120 7.09 -6.48 -9.24
C LEU A 120 7.61 -7.39 -8.12
N ASN A 121 7.90 -8.65 -8.44
CA ASN A 121 8.51 -9.62 -7.52
C ASN A 121 9.83 -9.13 -6.91
N LYS A 122 10.68 -8.52 -7.73
CA LYS A 122 11.95 -7.94 -7.31
C LYS A 122 11.71 -6.74 -6.39
N MET A 123 10.73 -5.89 -6.69
CA MET A 123 10.38 -4.77 -5.81
C MET A 123 9.84 -5.25 -4.46
N VAL A 124 8.98 -6.28 -4.44
CA VAL A 124 8.49 -6.90 -3.19
C VAL A 124 9.65 -7.48 -2.37
N ASP A 125 10.58 -8.20 -3.01
CA ASP A 125 11.76 -8.75 -2.33
C ASP A 125 12.71 -7.66 -1.79
N ILE A 126 12.82 -6.51 -2.46
CA ILE A 126 13.59 -5.37 -1.95
C ILE A 126 12.95 -4.78 -0.68
N VAL A 127 11.62 -4.73 -0.60
CA VAL A 127 10.87 -4.22 0.56
C VAL A 127 10.80 -5.25 1.69
N LEU A 128 10.81 -6.53 1.35
CA LEU A 128 10.78 -7.68 2.26
C LEU A 128 11.98 -8.60 2.02
N PRO A 129 13.22 -8.12 2.23
CA PRO A 129 14.41 -8.88 1.92
C PRO A 129 14.51 -10.15 2.79
N LYS A 130 15.21 -11.14 2.25
CA LYS A 130 15.54 -12.36 2.99
C LYS A 130 16.30 -12.05 4.26
N GLU A 131 16.10 -12.87 5.28
CA GLU A 131 16.79 -12.80 6.57
C GLU A 131 16.58 -11.50 7.37
N ASP A 132 15.69 -10.61 6.90
CA ASP A 132 15.43 -9.33 7.56
C ASP A 132 14.11 -9.36 8.35
N TRP A 133 14.20 -9.78 9.62
CA TRP A 133 13.01 -9.91 10.47
C TRP A 133 12.26 -8.60 10.70
N LYS A 134 12.94 -7.45 10.70
CA LYS A 134 12.26 -6.15 10.87
C LYS A 134 11.42 -5.76 9.66
N SER A 135 11.79 -6.20 8.45
CA SER A 135 11.03 -5.87 7.24
C SER A 135 9.65 -6.50 7.26
N LEU A 136 9.42 -7.55 8.07
CA LEU A 136 8.10 -8.14 8.28
C LEU A 136 7.07 -7.13 8.81
N THR A 137 7.50 -6.00 9.39
CA THR A 137 6.63 -4.85 9.72
C THR A 137 5.95 -4.23 8.48
N ASN A 138 6.50 -4.46 7.29
CA ASN A 138 5.93 -4.02 6.01
C ASN A 138 4.91 -4.99 5.44
N LEU A 139 4.79 -6.20 6.01
CA LEU A 139 4.08 -7.32 5.39
C LEU A 139 2.61 -7.01 5.10
N ASP A 140 1.86 -6.55 6.10
CA ASP A 140 0.41 -6.31 5.95
C ASP A 140 0.11 -5.30 4.84
N VAL A 141 0.82 -4.17 4.84
CA VAL A 141 0.68 -3.14 3.80
C VAL A 141 1.14 -3.66 2.43
N SER A 142 2.13 -4.55 2.39
CA SER A 142 2.61 -5.15 1.14
C SER A 142 1.59 -6.14 0.56
N ILE A 143 0.89 -6.89 1.42
CA ILE A 143 -0.24 -7.74 1.04
C ILE A 143 -1.38 -6.90 0.47
N GLU A 144 -1.79 -5.83 1.17
CA GLU A 144 -2.84 -4.91 0.71
C GLU A 144 -2.49 -4.30 -0.66
N VAL A 145 -1.26 -3.83 -0.84
CA VAL A 145 -0.78 -3.27 -2.11
C VAL A 145 -0.84 -4.30 -3.24
N LEU A 146 -0.41 -5.53 -3.00
CA LEU A 146 -0.45 -6.57 -4.02
C LEU A 146 -1.89 -7.00 -4.34
N GLN A 147 -2.75 -7.14 -3.33
CA GLN A 147 -4.17 -7.45 -3.53
C GLN A 147 -4.86 -6.38 -4.37
N PHE A 148 -4.55 -5.11 -4.12
CA PHE A 148 -5.02 -4.00 -4.95
C PHE A 148 -4.54 -4.13 -6.40
N ILE A 149 -3.25 -4.38 -6.64
CA ILE A 149 -2.73 -4.58 -8.01
C ILE A 149 -3.41 -5.77 -8.70
N ILE A 150 -3.57 -6.89 -8.00
CA ILE A 150 -4.26 -8.07 -8.55
C ILE A 150 -5.72 -7.74 -8.87
N SER A 151 -6.40 -6.96 -8.04
CA SER A 151 -7.79 -6.55 -8.29
C SER A 151 -7.92 -5.72 -9.58
N LEU A 152 -6.96 -4.83 -9.85
CA LEU A 152 -6.92 -4.06 -11.11
C LEU A 152 -6.75 -4.99 -12.31
N VAL A 153 -5.83 -5.94 -12.22
CA VAL A 153 -5.57 -6.94 -13.27
C VAL A 153 -6.82 -7.80 -13.52
N LYS A 154 -7.51 -8.25 -12.47
CA LYS A 154 -8.72 -9.07 -12.59
C LYS A 154 -9.94 -8.30 -13.12
N SER A 155 -10.11 -7.03 -12.74
CA SER A 155 -11.30 -6.24 -13.10
C SER A 155 -11.46 -6.01 -14.61
N ASP A 156 -10.36 -6.09 -15.37
CA ASP A 156 -10.33 -5.76 -16.81
C ASP A 156 -9.92 -6.97 -17.68
N SER A 157 -10.18 -8.18 -17.17
CA SER A 157 -9.82 -9.47 -17.83
C SER A 157 -10.42 -9.65 -19.23
N ASN A 158 -11.37 -8.80 -19.64
CA ASN A 158 -11.92 -8.80 -21.01
C ASN A 158 -11.10 -7.93 -21.99
N ALA A 159 -10.29 -6.98 -21.52
CA ALA A 159 -9.44 -6.12 -22.37
C ALA A 159 -8.05 -6.73 -22.63
N LEU A 160 -7.63 -7.64 -21.77
CA LEU A 160 -6.37 -8.35 -21.86
C LEU A 160 -6.65 -9.75 -22.40
N ASN A 161 -6.05 -10.12 -23.55
CA ASN A 161 -5.80 -11.53 -23.90
C ASN A 161 -4.80 -12.17 -22.90
N PHE A 162 -5.03 -11.98 -21.60
CA PHE A 162 -4.58 -12.88 -20.57
C PHE A 162 -5.33 -14.16 -20.88
N GLU A 163 -4.63 -15.21 -21.31
CA GLU A 163 -5.31 -16.50 -21.43
C GLU A 163 -5.98 -16.81 -20.08
N PRO A 164 -7.25 -17.22 -20.09
CA PRO A 164 -7.97 -17.54 -18.87
C PRO A 164 -7.17 -18.61 -18.13
N TYR A 165 -6.67 -18.17 -16.99
CA TYR A 165 -5.83 -18.83 -16.02
C TYR A 165 -5.92 -20.37 -16.00
N LYS A 166 -4.79 -21.03 -15.77
CA LYS A 166 -4.81 -22.16 -14.83
C LYS A 166 -4.97 -21.55 -13.43
N GLU A 167 -6.21 -21.27 -13.03
CA GLU A 167 -6.61 -20.57 -11.78
C GLU A 167 -5.97 -21.15 -10.51
N ASP A 168 -5.52 -22.40 -10.59
CA ASP A 168 -5.00 -23.17 -9.47
C ASP A 168 -3.80 -22.52 -8.74
N GLY A 169 -2.94 -21.78 -9.45
CA GLY A 169 -1.77 -21.15 -8.83
C GLY A 169 -2.08 -19.89 -8.02
N LEU A 170 -2.78 -18.94 -8.64
CA LEU A 170 -3.06 -17.62 -8.06
C LEU A 170 -4.00 -17.75 -6.85
N GLU A 171 -5.11 -18.47 -7.03
CA GLU A 171 -6.10 -18.66 -5.96
C GLU A 171 -5.52 -19.40 -4.77
N LYS A 172 -4.66 -20.40 -5.01
CA LYS A 172 -4.01 -21.16 -3.95
C LYS A 172 -3.24 -20.24 -3.01
N TYR A 173 -2.36 -19.38 -3.53
CA TYR A 173 -1.59 -18.48 -2.66
C TYR A 173 -2.44 -17.36 -2.05
N GLN A 174 -3.48 -16.89 -2.74
CA GLN A 174 -4.43 -15.94 -2.15
C GLN A 174 -5.14 -16.54 -0.94
N LYS A 175 -5.67 -17.77 -1.07
CA LYS A 175 -6.28 -18.52 0.04
C LYS A 175 -5.31 -18.71 1.20
N LEU A 176 -4.04 -19.03 0.92
CA LEU A 176 -3.00 -19.16 1.96
C LEU A 176 -2.72 -17.83 2.70
N LEU A 177 -2.84 -16.68 2.04
CA LEU A 177 -2.75 -15.36 2.67
C LEU A 177 -4.00 -14.98 3.47
N GLU A 178 -5.12 -15.66 3.27
CA GLU A 178 -6.35 -15.43 4.05
C GLU A 178 -6.42 -16.32 5.30
N LEU A 179 -5.63 -17.39 5.35
CA LEU A 179 -5.61 -18.31 6.50
C LEU A 179 -5.19 -17.62 7.80
N ASP A 180 -5.92 -17.93 8.87
CA ASP A 180 -5.58 -17.50 10.21
C ASP A 180 -4.27 -18.11 10.71
N ARG A 181 -3.67 -17.43 11.69
CA ARG A 181 -2.43 -17.88 12.33
C ARG A 181 -2.52 -19.31 12.85
N SER A 182 -3.61 -19.68 13.54
CA SER A 182 -3.78 -21.03 14.09
C SER A 182 -3.62 -22.10 13.01
N HIS A 183 -4.32 -21.92 11.89
CA HIS A 183 -4.28 -22.86 10.77
C HIS A 183 -2.88 -23.04 10.18
N ILE A 184 -2.10 -21.96 10.06
CA ILE A 184 -0.72 -22.06 9.53
C ILE A 184 0.22 -22.71 10.54
N VAL A 185 0.10 -22.36 11.82
CA VAL A 185 0.94 -22.91 12.91
C VAL A 185 0.71 -24.41 13.08
N ASP A 186 -0.53 -24.88 12.94
CA ASP A 186 -0.87 -26.30 13.01
C ASP A 186 -0.24 -27.12 11.86
N GLN A 187 0.13 -26.47 10.76
CA GLN A 187 0.80 -27.09 9.61
C GLN A 187 2.33 -27.04 9.68
N PHE A 188 2.92 -26.48 10.73
CA PHE A 188 4.37 -26.44 10.88
C PHE A 188 4.95 -27.85 11.00
N SER A 189 5.98 -28.13 10.19
CA SER A 189 6.73 -29.37 10.27
C SER A 189 7.48 -29.49 11.59
N GLU A 190 7.81 -30.73 11.97
CA GLU A 190 8.65 -31.01 13.15
C GLU A 190 9.99 -30.27 13.09
N SER A 191 10.57 -30.10 11.89
CA SER A 191 11.80 -29.32 11.68
C SER A 191 11.65 -27.84 12.05
N ILE A 192 10.50 -27.22 11.76
CA ILE A 192 10.23 -25.82 12.14
C ILE A 192 10.08 -25.74 13.66
N TRP A 193 9.34 -26.67 14.26
CA TRP A 193 9.18 -26.72 15.72
C TRP A 193 10.51 -26.93 16.45
N ASN A 194 11.39 -27.78 15.93
CA ASN A 194 12.73 -27.98 16.49
C ASN A 194 13.55 -26.69 16.45
N LYS A 195 13.55 -25.97 15.32
CA LYS A 195 14.21 -24.65 15.22
C LYS A 195 13.64 -23.62 16.20
N ILE A 196 12.32 -23.57 16.34
CA ILE A 196 11.64 -22.72 17.34
C ILE A 196 12.11 -23.10 18.75
N ASN A 197 12.18 -24.39 19.07
CA ASN A 197 12.60 -24.89 20.39
C ASN A 197 14.06 -24.54 20.70
N GLU A 198 14.92 -24.64 19.70
CA GLU A 198 16.36 -24.36 19.79
C GLU A 198 16.71 -22.87 19.69
N LYS A 199 15.74 -22.00 19.42
CA LYS A 199 15.96 -20.57 19.12
C LYS A 199 16.88 -20.35 17.91
N SER A 200 16.87 -21.28 16.96
CA SER A 200 17.60 -21.15 15.70
C SER A 200 16.71 -20.43 14.68
N PHE A 201 17.21 -19.32 14.13
CA PHE A 201 16.50 -18.50 13.15
C PHE A 201 17.04 -18.64 11.72
N GLU A 202 17.79 -19.72 11.48
CA GLU A 202 18.29 -20.07 10.16
C GLU A 202 17.20 -20.81 9.38
N PHE A 203 16.45 -20.08 8.56
CA PHE A 203 15.42 -20.65 7.70
C PHE A 203 15.75 -20.37 6.24
N GLU A 204 15.22 -21.21 5.35
CA GLU A 204 15.21 -20.90 3.93
C GLU A 204 14.13 -19.86 3.66
N TRP A 205 14.50 -18.79 2.94
CA TRP A 205 13.61 -17.71 2.55
C TRP A 205 13.41 -17.79 1.04
N VAL A 206 12.18 -17.55 0.59
CA VAL A 206 11.91 -17.44 -0.85
C VAL A 206 12.53 -16.13 -1.35
N GLU A 207 13.33 -16.24 -2.41
CA GLU A 207 13.97 -15.10 -3.10
C GLU A 207 13.29 -14.84 -4.45
N HIS A 208 13.38 -13.60 -4.92
CA HIS A 208 12.95 -13.29 -6.27
C HIS A 208 13.86 -13.99 -7.29
N THR A 209 13.28 -14.40 -8.41
CA THR A 209 14.01 -14.86 -9.59
C THR A 209 13.47 -14.14 -10.81
N LYS A 210 14.29 -13.98 -11.84
CA LYS A 210 13.84 -13.31 -13.07
C LYS A 210 12.73 -14.13 -13.71
N GLN A 211 11.55 -13.52 -13.87
CA GLN A 211 10.41 -14.18 -14.47
C GLN A 211 10.32 -13.86 -15.97
N PRO A 212 9.89 -14.81 -16.80
CA PRO A 212 9.65 -14.59 -18.22
C PRO A 212 8.38 -13.78 -18.49
N THR A 213 7.41 -13.79 -17.56
CA THR A 213 6.11 -13.15 -17.76
C THR A 213 5.61 -12.45 -16.49
N CYS A 214 4.72 -11.47 -16.67
CA CYS A 214 4.17 -10.70 -15.56
C CYS A 214 3.31 -11.55 -14.61
N GLU A 215 2.66 -12.60 -15.13
CA GLU A 215 1.87 -13.56 -14.35
C GLU A 215 2.74 -14.30 -13.35
N GLN A 216 3.88 -14.82 -13.84
CA GLN A 216 4.81 -15.54 -12.99
C GLN A 216 5.45 -14.62 -11.97
N SER A 217 5.65 -13.33 -12.32
CA SER A 217 6.07 -12.31 -11.36
C SER A 217 5.05 -12.10 -10.25
N ILE A 218 3.76 -11.96 -10.57
CA ILE A 218 2.69 -11.83 -9.57
C ILE A 218 2.58 -13.09 -8.69
N ILE A 219 2.65 -14.29 -9.28
CA ILE A 219 2.64 -15.54 -8.52
C ILE A 219 3.83 -15.60 -7.56
N GLN A 220 5.03 -15.22 -8.01
CA GLN A 220 6.21 -15.18 -7.14
C GLN A 220 6.07 -14.11 -6.05
N CYS A 221 5.43 -12.96 -6.32
CA CYS A 221 5.10 -11.99 -5.27
C CYS A 221 4.27 -12.65 -4.17
N LEU A 222 3.21 -13.38 -4.54
CA LEU A 222 2.37 -14.08 -3.57
C LEU A 222 3.15 -15.16 -2.81
N GLN A 223 4.02 -15.92 -3.48
CA GLN A 223 4.90 -16.89 -2.82
C GLN A 223 5.80 -16.24 -1.79
N ILE A 224 6.43 -15.11 -2.14
CA ILE A 224 7.24 -14.32 -1.20
C ILE A 224 6.39 -13.89 -0.02
N LEU A 225 5.21 -13.29 -0.24
CA LEU A 225 4.35 -12.84 0.86
C LEU A 225 3.88 -13.98 1.77
N VAL A 226 3.51 -15.14 1.22
CA VAL A 226 3.14 -16.33 1.99
C VAL A 226 4.31 -16.81 2.83
N ASP A 227 5.52 -16.87 2.25
CA ASP A 227 6.74 -17.21 2.99
C ASP A 227 6.99 -16.22 4.13
N ARG A 228 6.97 -14.90 3.87
CA ARG A 228 7.17 -13.86 4.88
C ARG A 228 6.11 -13.91 5.99
N ARG A 229 4.86 -14.23 5.67
CA ARG A 229 3.79 -14.45 6.66
C ARG A 229 4.07 -15.66 7.54
N SER A 230 4.50 -16.77 6.95
CA SER A 230 4.93 -17.95 7.70
C SER A 230 6.09 -17.60 8.65
N LYS A 231 7.09 -16.85 8.18
CA LYS A 231 8.19 -16.36 9.04
C LYS A 231 7.71 -15.46 10.17
N ALA A 232 6.76 -14.54 9.90
CA ALA A 232 6.17 -13.71 10.95
C ALA A 232 5.48 -14.55 12.04
N PHE A 233 4.77 -15.62 11.66
CA PHE A 233 4.14 -16.53 12.62
C PHE A 233 5.16 -17.38 13.38
N ILE A 234 6.23 -17.85 12.73
CA ILE A 234 7.35 -18.51 13.41
C ILE A 234 7.94 -17.59 14.49
N LEU A 235 8.15 -16.31 14.17
CA LEU A 235 8.68 -15.35 15.12
C LEU A 235 7.74 -15.14 16.32
N GLN A 236 6.43 -15.06 16.06
CA GLN A 236 5.41 -14.95 17.11
C GLN A 236 5.36 -16.20 18.00
N GLU A 237 5.45 -17.41 17.44
CA GLU A 237 5.52 -18.65 18.23
C GLU A 237 6.79 -18.74 19.07
N ALA A 238 7.93 -18.40 18.50
CA ALA A 238 9.19 -18.36 19.22
C ALA A 238 9.13 -17.36 20.38
N TYR A 239 8.55 -16.17 20.16
CA TYR A 239 8.38 -15.18 21.21
C TYR A 239 7.40 -15.67 22.29
N ARG A 240 6.27 -16.27 21.89
CA ARG A 240 5.29 -16.85 22.82
C ARG A 240 5.91 -17.89 23.75
N LYS A 241 6.81 -18.72 23.23
CA LYS A 241 7.45 -19.81 23.98
C LYS A 241 8.60 -19.32 24.87
N HIS A 242 9.39 -18.37 24.38
CA HIS A 242 10.68 -18.02 25.01
C HIS A 242 10.71 -16.63 25.67
N LEU A 243 9.70 -15.78 25.43
CA LEU A 243 9.53 -14.40 25.90
C LEU A 243 10.60 -13.40 25.46
N VAL A 244 11.81 -13.85 25.16
CA VAL A 244 12.94 -13.01 24.70
C VAL A 244 13.63 -13.72 23.54
N LEU A 245 13.78 -12.99 22.44
CA LEU A 245 14.46 -13.42 21.23
C LEU A 245 15.61 -12.47 20.93
N ASN A 246 16.80 -13.03 20.70
CA ASN A 246 17.95 -12.26 20.24
C ASN A 246 18.00 -12.33 18.72
N LEU A 247 17.27 -11.41 18.07
CA LEU A 247 17.38 -11.23 16.63
C LEU A 247 18.57 -10.33 16.30
N PRO A 248 19.17 -10.46 15.10
CA PRO A 248 20.16 -9.50 14.63
C PRO A 248 19.58 -8.07 14.65
N ASN A 249 20.14 -7.19 15.48
CA ASN A 249 19.74 -5.79 15.55
C ASN A 249 20.26 -5.05 14.31
N THR A 250 19.36 -4.61 13.42
CA THR A 250 19.75 -4.01 12.13
C THR A 250 19.29 -2.56 11.91
N SER A 251 18.46 -1.97 12.78
CA SER A 251 17.96 -0.60 12.61
C SER A 251 18.49 0.38 13.63
N GLN A 252 18.81 1.58 13.17
CA GLN A 252 19.11 2.71 14.03
C GLN A 252 17.80 3.30 14.61
N LEU A 253 17.84 3.79 15.84
CA LEU A 253 16.68 4.39 16.52
C LEU A 253 15.97 5.49 15.70
N PRO A 254 16.69 6.40 15.00
CA PRO A 254 16.04 7.41 14.16
C PRO A 254 15.15 6.81 13.07
N THR A 255 15.55 5.70 12.45
CA THR A 255 14.75 5.00 11.42
C THR A 255 13.46 4.44 12.01
N VAL A 256 13.54 3.85 13.21
CA VAL A 256 12.35 3.32 13.89
C VAL A 256 11.39 4.45 14.27
N LEU A 257 11.88 5.55 14.82
CA LEU A 257 11.05 6.71 15.17
C LEU A 257 10.43 7.35 13.92
N HIS A 258 11.20 7.48 12.83
CA HIS A 258 10.69 7.94 11.55
C HIS A 258 9.55 7.04 11.03
N ARG A 259 9.70 5.71 11.14
CA ARG A 259 8.66 4.77 10.77
C ARG A 259 7.40 4.93 11.64
N MET A 260 7.56 5.05 12.96
CA MET A 260 6.43 5.27 13.88
C MET A 260 5.65 6.54 13.50
N GLU A 261 6.35 7.62 13.16
CA GLU A 261 5.71 8.87 12.75
C GLU A 261 4.99 8.73 11.40
N ASN A 262 5.59 8.04 10.43
CA ASN A 262 4.94 7.75 9.15
C ASN A 262 3.65 6.93 9.32
N ASP A 263 3.63 5.95 10.22
CA ASP A 263 2.43 5.16 10.50
C ASP A 263 1.35 5.97 11.22
N ARG A 264 1.74 6.87 12.14
CA ARG A 264 0.81 7.84 12.76
C ARG A 264 0.16 8.75 11.73
N GLU A 265 0.96 9.35 10.85
CA GLU A 265 0.45 10.25 9.80
C GLU A 265 -0.44 9.51 8.79
N ARG A 266 -0.10 8.27 8.43
CA ARG A 266 -0.95 7.41 7.57
C ARG A 266 -2.30 7.12 8.23
N HIS A 267 -2.28 6.74 9.51
CA HIS A 267 -3.50 6.46 10.26
C HIS A 267 -4.37 7.73 10.44
N LYS A 268 -3.75 8.86 10.78
CA LYS A 268 -4.41 10.17 10.87
C LYS A 268 -5.14 10.50 9.56
N LYS A 269 -4.45 10.40 8.42
CA LYS A 269 -5.05 10.66 7.10
C LYS A 269 -6.16 9.68 6.74
N SER A 270 -6.01 8.40 7.09
CA SER A 270 -7.10 7.43 6.93
C SER A 270 -8.35 7.86 7.71
N LYS A 271 -8.19 8.37 8.94
CA LYS A 271 -9.29 8.87 9.76
C LYS A 271 -9.92 10.16 9.22
N GLU A 272 -9.12 11.06 8.66
CA GLU A 272 -9.57 12.32 8.05
C GLU A 272 -10.52 12.12 6.87
N HIS A 273 -10.53 10.96 6.21
CA HIS A 273 -11.43 10.68 5.08
C HIS A 273 -12.64 9.82 5.48
N ARG A 274 -12.73 9.34 6.73
CA ARG A 274 -13.83 8.43 7.14
C ARG A 274 -15.19 9.09 7.20
N TRP A 275 -15.24 10.40 7.34
CA TRP A 275 -16.48 11.17 7.39
C TRP A 275 -16.88 11.72 6.01
N PHE A 276 -16.06 11.48 4.98
CA PHE A 276 -16.39 11.91 3.63
C PHE A 276 -17.53 11.06 3.07
N ILE A 277 -18.51 11.72 2.46
CA ILE A 277 -19.66 11.09 1.82
C ILE A 277 -19.59 11.46 0.35
N GLU A 278 -19.36 10.46 -0.49
CA GLU A 278 -19.41 10.60 -1.95
C GLU A 278 -20.88 10.70 -2.36
N ARG A 279 -21.29 11.90 -2.76
CA ARG A 279 -22.65 12.18 -3.22
C ARG A 279 -22.59 12.94 -4.54
N ASP A 280 -23.38 12.51 -5.50
CA ASP A 280 -23.54 13.25 -6.77
C ASP A 280 -24.51 14.43 -6.59
N ASP A 281 -25.49 14.27 -5.68
CA ASP A 281 -26.45 15.30 -5.30
C ASP A 281 -26.66 15.31 -3.77
N MET A 282 -27.19 16.40 -3.21
CA MET A 282 -27.50 16.50 -1.79
C MET A 282 -28.61 15.53 -1.36
N MET A 283 -29.50 15.14 -2.28
CA MET A 283 -30.61 14.22 -2.03
C MET A 283 -30.27 12.77 -2.39
N ASP A 284 -28.99 12.47 -2.61
CA ASP A 284 -28.52 11.13 -2.94
C ASP A 284 -28.82 10.15 -1.79
N THR A 285 -29.32 8.96 -2.13
CA THR A 285 -29.72 7.95 -1.14
C THR A 285 -28.53 7.25 -0.50
N ILE A 286 -27.33 7.37 -1.09
CA ILE A 286 -26.10 6.74 -0.59
C ILE A 286 -25.81 7.11 0.87
N GLU A 287 -25.98 8.39 1.24
CA GLU A 287 -25.79 8.85 2.62
C GLU A 287 -26.76 8.17 3.57
N PHE A 288 -28.05 8.15 3.19
CA PHE A 288 -29.10 7.51 3.99
C PHE A 288 -28.84 6.02 4.16
N ASP A 289 -28.52 5.30 3.08
CA ASP A 289 -28.27 3.86 3.11
C ASP A 289 -27.05 3.52 3.97
N THR A 290 -25.98 4.33 3.87
CA THR A 290 -24.77 4.17 4.69
C THR A 290 -25.08 4.35 6.16
N ILE A 291 -25.82 5.40 6.51
CA ILE A 291 -26.28 5.67 7.88
C ILE A 291 -27.19 4.54 8.36
N TRP A 292 -28.21 4.18 7.59
CA TRP A 292 -29.19 3.15 7.95
C TRP A 292 -28.53 1.80 8.24
N ASN A 293 -27.61 1.37 7.37
CA ASN A 293 -26.88 0.12 7.55
C ASN A 293 -25.90 0.15 8.74
N SER A 294 -25.44 1.34 9.17
CA SER A 294 -24.55 1.50 10.32
C SER A 294 -25.25 1.33 11.67
N PHE A 295 -26.57 1.53 11.75
CA PHE A 295 -27.34 1.57 13.00
C PHE A 295 -28.06 0.26 13.37
N SER A 296 -27.44 -0.89 13.07
CA SER A 296 -28.01 -2.21 13.40
C SER A 296 -28.22 -2.49 14.90
N LEU A 297 -27.55 -1.72 15.77
CA LEU A 297 -27.55 -1.93 17.23
C LEU A 297 -28.54 -1.03 17.99
N GLY A 298 -29.28 -0.15 17.32
CA GLY A 298 -30.25 0.77 17.94
C GLY A 298 -29.63 1.85 18.84
N MET A 299 -30.47 2.55 19.62
CA MET A 299 -30.02 3.61 20.52
C MET A 299 -29.33 3.04 21.76
N ASN A 300 -28.15 3.57 22.08
CA ASN A 300 -27.37 3.22 23.25
C ASN A 300 -27.50 4.28 24.37
N ARG A 301 -26.89 4.00 25.53
CA ARG A 301 -26.93 4.87 26.71
C ARG A 301 -26.39 6.29 26.43
N ASN A 302 -25.36 6.43 25.60
CA ASN A 302 -24.79 7.75 25.28
C ASN A 302 -25.78 8.58 24.48
N ASP A 303 -26.57 7.95 23.60
CA ASP A 303 -27.60 8.66 22.81
C ASP A 303 -28.66 9.27 23.73
N TYR A 304 -29.15 8.52 24.73
CA TYR A 304 -30.09 9.06 25.74
C TYR A 304 -29.47 10.19 26.57
N GLN A 305 -28.19 10.07 26.93
CA GLN A 305 -27.48 11.11 27.67
C GLN A 305 -27.31 12.39 26.84
N ASN A 306 -27.01 12.25 25.55
CA ASN A 306 -26.91 13.37 24.62
C ASN A 306 -28.25 14.09 24.47
N ILE A 307 -29.34 13.34 24.25
CA ILE A 307 -30.70 13.91 24.15
C ILE A 307 -31.08 14.66 25.43
N LYS A 308 -30.86 14.04 26.59
CA LYS A 308 -31.14 14.66 27.90
C LYS A 308 -30.35 15.95 28.08
N THR A 309 -29.06 15.94 27.74
CA THR A 309 -28.19 17.13 27.84
C THR A 309 -28.67 18.25 26.92
N ILE A 310 -29.04 17.93 25.68
CA ILE A 310 -29.59 18.90 24.72
C ILE A 310 -30.90 19.50 25.26
N GLN A 311 -31.77 18.69 25.85
CA GLN A 311 -33.02 19.15 26.45
C GLN A 311 -32.78 20.09 27.65
N GLU A 312 -31.83 19.76 28.52
CA GLU A 312 -31.45 20.61 29.66
C GLU A 312 -30.91 21.97 29.18
N ILE A 313 -30.06 21.98 28.14
CA ILE A 313 -29.55 23.21 27.49
C ILE A 313 -30.70 24.05 26.93
N ALA A 314 -31.63 23.42 26.20
CA ALA A 314 -32.79 24.11 25.62
C ALA A 314 -33.67 24.74 26.72
N GLN A 315 -33.99 24.00 27.78
CA GLN A 315 -34.79 24.52 28.90
C GLN A 315 -34.12 25.70 29.62
N ALA A 316 -32.79 25.65 29.79
CA ALA A 316 -32.04 26.75 30.37
C ALA A 316 -32.07 27.99 29.46
N SER A 317 -32.05 27.82 28.13
CA SER A 317 -32.03 28.94 27.17
C SER A 317 -33.29 29.81 27.21
N TYR A 318 -34.48 29.22 27.38
CA TYR A 318 -35.74 29.96 27.41
C TYR A 318 -35.96 30.75 28.71
N LYS A 319 -35.33 30.36 29.83
CA LYS A 319 -35.42 31.08 31.10
C LYS A 319 -34.79 32.48 31.06
N TYR A 320 -33.91 32.74 30.11
CA TYR A 320 -33.27 34.05 29.93
C TYR A 320 -34.08 35.01 29.05
N LEU A 321 -35.20 34.58 28.46
CA LEU A 321 -36.09 35.42 27.65
C LEU A 321 -37.26 36.05 28.46
N GLU A 322 -37.44 35.64 29.72
CA GLU A 322 -38.51 36.14 30.61
C GLU A 322 -38.04 37.25 31.58
N ASN A 323 -36.80 37.73 31.43
CA ASN A 323 -36.28 38.96 32.05
C ASN A 323 -35.88 39.95 30.94
#